data_AF-A0A5C8I032-F1
#
_entry.id   AF-A0A5C8I032-F1
#
_cell.length_a   1.000
_cell.length_b   1.000
_cell.length_c   1.000
_cell.angle_alpha   90.00
_cell.angle_beta   90.00
_cell.angle_gamma   90.00
#
_symmetry.space_group_name_H-M   'P 1'
#
loop_
_entity.id
_entity.type
_entity.pdbx_description
1 polymer ?
#
loop_
_entity_poly.entity_id
_entity_poly.type
_entity_poly.pdbx_seq_one_letter_code
_entity_poly.pdbx_strand_id
1 'polypeptide(L)'
;MPESGAAAALAQAQEWLDAANLPPGAVRTDTPSASFNSYTGWPCGPYEELEGYWAIPKTTVVDVANWLIQNPTADLITTNFGPASEEWGPIDSAAVGYIPAVGSQEGIVYTLAKKDDGVAVRAEVAAQTDTATCPPLPDGGMYGAPGQG
;
A
#
# COMPACT_ATOMS: atom_id res chain seq x y z
N MET A 1 0.47 27.87 -12.21
CA MET A 1 -0.77 27.11 -11.89
C MET A 1 -0.33 25.81 -11.22
N PRO A 2 -0.10 25.80 -9.90
CA PRO A 2 0.37 24.60 -9.17
C PRO A 2 -0.79 23.76 -8.58
N GLU A 3 -1.99 24.34 -8.44
CA GLU A 3 -3.10 23.74 -7.68
C GLU A 3 -3.86 22.65 -8.45
N SER A 4 -3.77 22.61 -9.79
CA SER A 4 -4.46 21.61 -10.60
C SER A 4 -3.79 20.23 -10.56
N GLY A 5 -2.45 20.19 -10.48
CA GLY A 5 -1.70 18.94 -10.39
C GLY A 5 -1.89 18.24 -9.05
N ALA A 6 -1.87 19.02 -7.96
CA ALA A 6 -2.21 18.53 -6.62
C ALA A 6 -3.67 18.03 -6.53
N ALA A 7 -4.63 18.80 -7.04
CA ALA A 7 -6.04 18.37 -7.01
C ALA A 7 -6.28 17.07 -7.80
N ALA A 8 -5.60 16.88 -8.94
CA ALA A 8 -5.68 15.66 -9.73
C ALA A 8 -5.04 14.47 -9.03
N ALA A 9 -3.84 14.64 -8.46
CA ALA A 9 -3.16 13.60 -7.69
C ALA A 9 -4.00 13.17 -6.46
N LEU A 10 -4.58 14.13 -5.73
CA LEU A 10 -5.45 13.84 -4.60
C LEU A 10 -6.70 13.05 -5.02
N ALA A 11 -7.33 13.44 -6.14
CA ALA A 11 -8.49 12.73 -6.66
C ALA A 11 -8.16 11.28 -7.05
N GLN A 12 -6.99 11.07 -7.67
CA GLN A 12 -6.50 9.74 -8.02
C GLN A 12 -6.19 8.90 -6.78
N ALA A 13 -5.51 9.47 -5.78
CA ALA A 13 -5.27 8.80 -4.50
C ALA A 13 -6.59 8.41 -3.81
N GLN A 14 -7.60 9.28 -3.87
CA GLN A 14 -8.91 9.01 -3.29
C GLN A 14 -9.65 7.90 -4.05
N GLU A 15 -9.59 7.89 -5.38
CA GLU A 15 -10.18 6.84 -6.22
C GLU A 15 -9.57 5.47 -5.91
N TRP A 16 -8.24 5.40 -5.78
CA TRP A 16 -7.54 4.20 -5.36
C TRP A 16 -7.93 3.74 -3.95
N LEU A 17 -8.10 4.68 -3.02
CA LEU A 17 -8.53 4.37 -1.67
C LEU A 17 -9.99 3.89 -1.60
N ASP A 18 -10.88 4.48 -2.39
CA ASP A 18 -12.29 4.10 -2.45
C ASP A 18 -12.51 2.80 -3.22
N ALA A 19 -11.63 2.50 -4.17
CA ALA A 19 -11.60 1.22 -4.88
C ALA A 19 -10.93 0.09 -4.07
N ALA A 20 -10.41 0.38 -2.87
CA ALA A 20 -9.69 -0.58 -2.03
C ALA A 20 -10.46 -1.90 -1.91
N ASN A 21 -9.87 -2.94 -2.49
CA ASN A 21 -10.45 -4.28 -2.48
C ASN A 21 -9.81 -5.05 -1.33
N LEU A 22 -10.55 -5.25 -0.24
CA LEU A 22 -10.09 -5.98 0.94
C LEU A 22 -10.85 -7.30 1.13
N PRO A 23 -10.27 -8.27 1.87
CA PRO A 23 -10.93 -9.54 2.14
C PRO A 23 -12.32 -9.37 2.74
N PRO A 24 -13.24 -10.33 2.49
CA PRO A 24 -14.57 -10.32 3.09
C PRO A 24 -14.50 -10.20 4.62
N GLY A 25 -15.35 -9.33 5.18
CA GLY A 25 -15.37 -9.06 6.62
C GLY A 25 -14.43 -7.92 7.06
N ALA A 26 -13.70 -7.29 6.14
CA ALA A 26 -12.99 -6.04 6.43
C ALA A 26 -13.97 -4.92 6.80
N VAL A 27 -13.73 -4.30 7.95
CA VAL A 27 -14.51 -3.18 8.46
C VAL A 27 -13.63 -1.94 8.43
N ARG A 28 -14.06 -0.89 7.72
CA ARG A 28 -13.35 0.39 7.67
C ARG A 28 -13.41 1.05 9.04
N THR A 29 -12.29 1.62 9.46
CA THR A 29 -12.14 2.33 10.73
C THR A 29 -11.57 3.71 10.47
N ASP A 30 -12.00 4.71 11.24
CA ASP A 30 -11.48 6.08 11.10
C ASP A 30 -10.06 6.24 11.67
N THR A 31 -9.65 5.32 12.55
CA THR A 31 -8.34 5.36 13.22
C THR A 31 -7.64 4.01 13.15
N PRO A 32 -6.30 3.97 13.16
CA PRO A 32 -5.56 2.71 13.22
C PRO A 32 -5.95 1.90 14.45
N SER A 33 -6.29 0.62 14.23
CA SER A 33 -6.70 -0.30 15.29
C SER A 33 -5.56 -1.18 15.81
N ALA A 34 -4.33 -0.90 15.37
CA ALA A 34 -3.07 -1.49 15.80
C ALA A 34 -1.91 -0.52 15.57
N SER A 35 -0.75 -0.79 16.18
CA SER A 35 0.49 -0.07 15.90
C SER A 35 1.15 -0.63 14.63
N PHE A 36 1.38 0.24 13.64
CA PHE A 36 2.15 -0.09 12.44
C PHE A 36 3.59 0.40 12.63
N ASN A 37 4.55 -0.52 12.61
CA ASN A 37 5.96 -0.23 12.92
C ASN A 37 6.81 0.10 11.68
N SER A 38 6.23 0.02 10.49
CA SER A 38 6.85 0.39 9.21
C SER A 38 6.01 1.46 8.53
N TYR A 39 6.62 2.27 7.67
CA TYR A 39 5.94 3.25 6.81
C TYR A 39 6.53 3.13 5.41
N THR A 40 5.72 3.44 4.40
CA THR A 40 6.21 3.42 3.02
C THR A 40 6.99 4.70 2.76
N GLY A 41 8.28 4.56 2.44
CA GLY A 41 9.09 5.68 1.98
C GLY A 41 8.84 5.91 0.50
N TRP A 42 8.19 7.02 0.15
CA TRP A 42 7.99 7.43 -1.24
C TRP A 42 9.20 8.24 -1.73
N PRO A 43 9.98 7.75 -2.71
CA PRO A 43 11.27 8.35 -3.02
C PRO A 43 11.18 9.59 -3.92
N CYS A 44 10.09 9.76 -4.68
CA CYS A 44 9.92 10.89 -5.59
C CYS A 44 9.12 12.01 -4.92
N GLY A 45 8.67 13.01 -5.66
CA GLY A 45 7.76 14.01 -5.12
C GLY A 45 7.76 15.29 -5.93
N PRO A 46 6.69 16.11 -5.80
CA PRO A 46 5.65 16.03 -4.77
C PRO A 46 4.53 15.01 -5.06
N TYR A 47 3.96 14.47 -3.97
CA TYR A 47 2.83 13.53 -3.95
C TYR A 47 1.64 14.12 -3.20
N GLU A 48 0.47 13.57 -3.48
CA GLU A 48 -0.68 13.65 -2.57
C GLU A 48 -0.86 12.29 -1.89
N GLU A 49 -0.88 12.31 -0.56
CA GLU A 49 -0.90 11.11 0.27
C GLU A 49 -2.24 10.99 1.00
N LEU A 50 -2.79 9.77 1.03
CA LEU A 50 -3.98 9.43 1.79
C LEU A 50 -3.76 8.14 2.55
N GLU A 51 -4.47 8.00 3.67
CA GLU A 51 -4.48 6.78 4.46
C GLU A 51 -5.89 6.24 4.62
N GLY A 52 -6.00 4.92 4.61
CA GLY A 52 -7.21 4.23 5.06
C GLY A 52 -6.88 3.14 6.06
N TYR A 53 -7.83 2.85 6.93
CA TYR A 53 -7.68 1.85 7.98
C TYR A 53 -8.84 0.87 7.95
N TRP A 54 -8.52 -0.41 8.16
CA TRP A 54 -9.51 -1.46 8.31
C TRP A 54 -9.10 -2.45 9.39
N ALA A 55 -10.08 -3.16 9.91
CA ALA A 55 -9.89 -4.33 10.76
C ALA A 55 -10.60 -5.53 10.14
N ILE A 56 -9.93 -6.68 10.12
CA ILE A 56 -10.46 -7.94 9.62
C ILE A 56 -10.41 -8.94 10.78
N PRO A 57 -11.57 -9.34 11.33
CA PRO A 57 -11.60 -10.27 12.45
C PRO A 57 -11.33 -11.71 12.00
N LYS A 58 -10.85 -12.55 12.93
CA LYS A 58 -10.75 -14.02 12.75
C LYS A 58 -9.96 -14.47 11.51
N THR A 59 -8.88 -13.77 11.19
CA THR A 59 -7.99 -14.10 10.07
C THR A 59 -6.52 -13.92 10.48
N THR A 60 -5.59 -14.36 9.64
CA THR A 60 -4.15 -14.22 9.86
C THR A 60 -3.54 -13.21 8.90
N VAL A 61 -2.36 -12.66 9.25
CA VAL A 61 -1.64 -11.74 8.37
C VAL A 61 -1.32 -12.40 7.03
N VAL A 62 -0.95 -13.68 7.03
CA VAL A 62 -0.62 -14.45 5.83
C VAL A 62 -1.85 -14.67 4.94
N ASP A 63 -3.00 -15.01 5.51
CA ASP A 63 -4.23 -15.18 4.73
C ASP A 63 -4.64 -13.87 4.06
N VAL A 64 -4.60 -12.75 4.81
CA VAL A 64 -4.92 -11.43 4.27
C VAL A 64 -3.91 -11.01 3.21
N ALA A 65 -2.61 -11.19 3.44
CA ALA A 65 -1.58 -10.86 2.47
C ALA A 65 -1.75 -11.64 1.16
N ASN A 66 -1.96 -12.96 1.26
CA ASN A 66 -2.16 -13.81 0.09
C ASN A 66 -3.43 -13.48 -0.67
N TRP A 67 -4.50 -13.14 0.04
CA TRP A 67 -5.72 -12.67 -0.60
C TRP A 67 -5.48 -11.36 -1.35
N LEU A 68 -4.78 -10.40 -0.74
CA LEU A 68 -4.43 -9.11 -1.38
C LEU A 68 -3.54 -9.33 -2.62
N ILE A 69 -2.54 -10.20 -2.54
CA ILE A 69 -1.67 -10.51 -3.68
C ILE A 69 -2.48 -11.04 -4.87
N GLN A 70 -3.55 -11.80 -4.62
CA GLN A 70 -4.39 -12.41 -5.65
C GLN A 70 -5.56 -11.53 -6.12
N ASN A 71 -5.91 -10.49 -5.36
CA ASN A 71 -7.04 -9.61 -5.63
C ASN A 71 -6.58 -8.14 -5.60
N PRO A 72 -5.85 -7.68 -6.64
CA PRO A 72 -5.40 -6.30 -6.71
C PRO A 72 -6.57 -5.31 -6.59
N THR A 73 -6.28 -4.15 -6.01
CA THR A 73 -7.21 -3.01 -5.98
C THR A 73 -7.27 -2.37 -7.37
N ALA A 74 -8.48 -2.13 -7.87
CA ALA A 74 -8.71 -1.54 -9.19
C ALA A 74 -7.91 -2.26 -10.30
N ASP A 75 -7.37 -1.51 -11.26
CA ASP A 75 -6.51 -2.03 -12.34
C ASP A 75 -5.01 -2.01 -11.96
N LEU A 76 -4.68 -1.93 -10.67
CA LEU A 76 -3.29 -1.87 -10.20
C LEU A 76 -2.62 -3.26 -10.23
N ILE A 77 -1.28 -3.23 -10.27
CA ILE A 77 -0.44 -4.42 -10.35
C ILE A 77 0.25 -4.64 -9.01
N THR A 78 0.20 -5.88 -8.50
CA THR A 78 0.96 -6.27 -7.31
C THR A 78 2.45 -6.17 -7.50
N THR A 79 3.12 -5.56 -6.53
CA THR A 79 4.57 -5.52 -6.44
C THR A 79 5.10 -6.80 -5.80
N ASN A 80 4.29 -7.59 -5.11
CA ASN A 80 4.76 -8.81 -4.49
C ASN A 80 5.06 -9.90 -5.53
N PHE A 81 6.28 -10.45 -5.49
CA PHE A 81 6.74 -11.50 -6.42
C PHE A 81 6.28 -12.93 -6.09
N GLY A 82 5.64 -13.13 -4.94
CA GLY A 82 5.20 -14.44 -4.49
C GLY A 82 4.29 -14.36 -3.26
N PRO A 83 3.65 -15.48 -2.90
CA PRO A 83 2.76 -15.55 -1.74
C PRO A 83 3.55 -15.35 -0.44
N ALA A 84 2.88 -14.81 0.58
CA ALA A 84 3.37 -14.82 1.95
C ALA A 84 3.36 -16.27 2.48
N SER A 85 4.42 -16.66 3.21
CA SER A 85 4.54 -17.99 3.83
C SER A 85 5.04 -17.88 5.27
N GLU A 86 4.52 -18.73 6.15
CA GLU A 86 5.00 -18.84 7.55
C GLU A 86 6.12 -19.87 7.70
N GLU A 87 6.73 -20.34 6.60
CA GLU A 87 7.68 -21.46 6.63
C GLU A 87 8.92 -21.16 7.49
N TRP A 88 9.25 -19.87 7.66
CA TRP A 88 10.39 -19.38 8.43
C TRP A 88 10.01 -18.81 9.81
N GLY A 89 8.73 -18.87 10.20
CA GLY A 89 8.23 -18.39 11.48
C GLY A 89 6.91 -17.61 11.40
N PRO A 90 6.33 -17.25 12.56
CA PRO A 90 5.09 -16.48 12.60
C PRO A 90 5.27 -15.09 11.99
N ILE A 91 4.32 -14.68 11.15
CA ILE A 91 4.30 -13.35 10.55
C ILE A 91 3.36 -12.45 11.35
N ASP A 92 3.93 -11.50 12.09
CA ASP A 92 3.16 -10.51 12.85
C ASP A 92 2.85 -9.24 12.03
N SER A 93 3.55 -9.04 10.91
CA SER A 93 3.28 -7.94 9.97
C SER A 93 3.71 -8.29 8.55
N ALA A 94 3.02 -7.76 7.55
CA ALA A 94 3.39 -7.89 6.14
C ALA A 94 3.02 -6.62 5.36
N ALA A 95 3.68 -6.38 4.23
CA ALA A 95 3.33 -5.32 3.30
C ALA A 95 2.96 -5.91 1.93
N VAL A 96 1.91 -5.38 1.32
CA VAL A 96 1.50 -5.70 -0.05
C VAL A 96 1.38 -4.39 -0.82
N GLY A 97 2.23 -4.20 -1.83
CA GLY A 97 2.24 -3.00 -2.65
C GLY A 97 1.50 -3.19 -3.97
N TYR A 98 0.88 -2.12 -4.47
CA TYR A 98 0.23 -2.03 -5.76
C TYR A 98 0.71 -0.78 -6.51
N ILE A 99 1.00 -0.92 -7.79
CA ILE A 99 1.43 0.17 -8.67
C ILE A 99 0.59 0.22 -9.95
N PRO A 100 0.35 1.41 -10.53
CA PRO A 100 -0.43 1.53 -11.77
C PRO A 100 0.30 0.98 -12.99
N ALA A 101 1.64 1.01 -12.97
CA ALA A 101 2.48 0.43 -14.02
C ALA A 101 3.85 0.02 -13.46
N VAL A 102 4.52 -0.93 -14.11
CA VAL A 102 5.89 -1.35 -13.74
C VAL A 102 6.83 -0.15 -13.71
N GLY A 103 7.54 0.02 -12.59
CA GLY A 103 8.48 1.13 -12.38
C GLY A 103 7.86 2.40 -11.78
N SER A 104 6.54 2.45 -11.61
CA SER A 104 5.86 3.59 -10.97
C SER A 104 6.30 3.72 -9.51
N GLN A 105 6.46 4.96 -9.06
CA GLN A 105 6.82 5.31 -7.69
C GLN A 105 5.64 5.93 -6.94
N GLU A 106 4.42 5.50 -7.30
CA GLU A 106 3.11 5.87 -6.77
C GLU A 106 2.23 4.62 -6.74
N GLY A 107 1.16 4.66 -5.96
CA GLY A 107 0.18 3.59 -5.84
C GLY A 107 -0.30 3.41 -4.41
N ILE A 108 -0.56 2.17 -4.02
CA ILE A 108 -1.09 1.81 -2.70
C ILE A 108 -0.15 0.81 -2.04
N VAL A 109 0.18 0.99 -0.76
CA VAL A 109 0.82 -0.03 0.05
C VAL A 109 -0.07 -0.38 1.23
N TYR A 110 -0.49 -1.65 1.28
CA TYR A 110 -1.20 -2.22 2.40
C TYR A 110 -0.21 -2.76 3.41
N THR A 111 -0.13 -2.13 4.58
CA THR A 111 0.57 -2.66 5.74
C THR A 111 -0.42 -3.43 6.62
N LEU A 112 -0.09 -4.68 6.92
CA LEU A 112 -0.85 -5.59 7.76
C LEU A 112 -0.17 -5.70 9.12
N ALA A 113 -0.94 -5.62 10.18
CA ALA A 113 -0.48 -5.82 11.55
C ALA A 113 -1.40 -6.82 12.27
N LYS A 114 -0.80 -7.82 12.90
CA LYS A 114 -1.52 -8.81 13.68
C LYS A 114 -2.19 -8.19 14.91
N LYS A 115 -3.37 -8.69 15.24
CA LYS A 115 -4.14 -8.42 16.45
C LYS A 115 -4.54 -9.72 17.12
N ASP A 116 -4.92 -9.65 18.40
CA ASP A 116 -5.39 -10.81 19.15
C ASP A 116 -6.62 -11.50 18.51
N ASP A 117 -7.48 -10.71 17.86
CA ASP A 117 -8.71 -11.16 17.16
C ASP A 117 -8.63 -10.96 15.64
N GLY A 118 -7.44 -10.95 15.04
CA GLY A 118 -7.30 -10.92 13.58
C GLY A 118 -6.23 -9.97 13.08
N VAL A 119 -6.56 -9.11 12.12
CA VAL A 119 -5.59 -8.27 11.40
C VAL A 119 -6.09 -6.84 11.27
N ALA A 120 -5.23 -5.87 11.60
CA ALA A 120 -5.39 -4.49 11.19
C ALA A 120 -4.70 -4.26 9.85
N VAL A 121 -5.32 -3.44 9.02
CA VAL A 121 -4.82 -3.05 7.71
C VAL A 121 -4.72 -1.54 7.68
N ARG A 122 -3.59 -1.02 7.23
CA ARG A 122 -3.41 0.37 6.81
C ARG A 122 -3.11 0.39 5.32
N ALA A 123 -3.86 1.14 4.54
CA ALA A 123 -3.46 1.52 3.19
C ALA A 123 -2.77 2.87 3.25
N GLU A 124 -1.54 2.95 2.77
CA GLU A 124 -0.85 4.20 2.45
C GLU A 124 -0.94 4.38 0.93
N VAL A 125 -1.60 5.44 0.49
CA VAL A 125 -1.78 5.77 -0.92
C VAL A 125 -0.97 7.01 -1.23
N ALA A 126 -0.17 6.98 -2.28
CA ALA A 126 0.51 8.17 -2.79
C ALA A 126 0.33 8.26 -4.30
N ALA A 127 -0.20 9.38 -4.78
CA ALA A 127 -0.29 9.69 -6.20
C ALA A 127 0.65 10.84 -6.55
N GLN A 128 1.38 10.72 -7.67
CA GLN A 128 2.32 11.74 -8.11
C GLN A 128 1.59 12.92 -8.72
N THR A 129 2.07 14.12 -8.39
CA THR A 129 1.73 15.30 -9.21
C THR A 129 2.46 15.24 -10.55
N ASP A 130 2.00 16.01 -11.53
CA ASP A 130 2.67 16.20 -12.82
C ASP A 130 4.08 16.82 -12.70
N THR A 131 4.41 17.38 -11.54
CA THR A 131 5.73 17.96 -11.23
C THR A 131 6.64 17.00 -10.46
N ALA A 132 6.20 15.77 -10.19
CA ALA A 132 6.95 14.83 -9.39
C ALA A 132 8.29 14.45 -10.05
N THR A 133 9.37 14.51 -9.28
CA THR A 133 10.70 14.08 -9.70
C THR A 133 11.33 13.17 -8.66
N CYS A 134 12.06 12.16 -9.12
CA CYS A 134 12.80 11.27 -8.24
C CYS A 134 14.25 11.76 -8.12
N PRO A 135 14.87 11.68 -6.93
CA PRO A 135 16.30 11.93 -6.77
C PRO A 135 17.13 11.08 -7.74
N PRO A 136 18.30 11.57 -8.18
CA PRO A 136 19.20 10.74 -8.98
C PRO A 136 19.73 9.58 -8.15
N LEU A 137 19.70 8.39 -8.72
CA LEU A 137 20.37 7.20 -8.16
C LEU A 137 21.82 7.13 -8.65
N PRO A 138 22.74 6.51 -7.88
CA PRO A 138 24.07 6.19 -8.38
C PRO A 138 24.00 5.29 -9.63
N ASP A 139 25.06 5.30 -10.45
CA ASP A 139 25.11 4.53 -11.69
C ASP A 139 24.76 3.05 -11.48
N GLY A 140 23.75 2.57 -12.21
CA GLY A 140 23.23 1.20 -12.11
C GLY A 140 22.18 0.99 -11.01
N GLY A 141 21.83 2.01 -10.23
CA GLY A 141 20.75 1.96 -9.24
C GLY A 141 19.36 1.99 -9.89
N MET A 142 18.43 1.23 -9.33
CA MET A 142 17.01 1.32 -9.63
C MET A 142 16.23 1.46 -8.32
N TYR A 143 15.15 2.23 -8.34
CA TYR A 143 14.22 2.28 -7.21
C TYR A 143 13.49 0.94 -7.11
N GLY A 144 13.31 0.45 -5.88
CA GLY A 144 12.36 -0.62 -5.60
C GLY A 144 10.94 -0.16 -5.90
N ALA A 145 10.03 -1.10 -6.15
CA ALA A 145 8.62 -0.77 -6.23
C ALA A 145 8.08 -0.46 -4.82
N PRO A 146 7.04 0.40 -4.70
CA PRO A 146 6.35 0.64 -3.43
C PRO A 146 6.03 -0.66 -2.67
N GLY A 147 6.35 -0.67 -1.37
CA GLY A 147 6.13 -1.81 -0.48
C GLY A 147 7.19 -2.91 -0.52
N GLN A 148 8.26 -2.78 -1.33
CA GLN A 148 9.31 -3.81 -1.42
C GLN A 148 10.52 -3.62 -0.49
N GLY A 149 10.68 -2.46 0.14
CA GLY A 149 11.78 -2.18 1.07
C GLY A 149 13.12 -1.90 0.39
#